data_AF-A0A5C4S9V3-F1
#
_entry.id   AF-A0A5C4S9V3-F1
#
_cell.length_a   1.000
_cell.length_b   1.000
_cell.length_c   1.000
_cell.angle_alpha   90.00
_cell.angle_beta   90.00
_cell.angle_gamma   90.00
#
_symmetry.space_group_name_H-M   'P 1'
#
loop_
_entity.id
_entity.type
_entity.pdbx_description
1 polymer ?
#
loop_
_entity_poly.entity_id
_entity_poly.type
_entity_poly.pdbx_seq_one_letter_code
_entity_poly.pdbx_strand_id
1 'polypeptide(L)'
;LKYNNSSEHKIRITPLGGLGEIGGNISVFETNKDAIIVDIGMSFPDGTMHGVDIIIPDFDYVRKIKDKIRGIVITHAHEDHIGAVPYFFKEFQFPIYATPLALGMISNKF
;
A
#
# COMPACT_ATOMS: atom_id res chain seq x y z
N LEU A 1 13.32 -25.81 -2.03
CA LEU A 1 13.63 -24.36 -1.98
C LEU A 1 14.94 -24.19 -1.21
N LYS A 2 16.06 -23.95 -1.89
CA LYS A 2 17.36 -23.75 -1.22
C LYS A 2 17.35 -22.35 -0.61
N TYR A 3 17.30 -22.26 0.72
CA TYR A 3 17.51 -21.00 1.44
C TYR A 3 18.97 -20.60 1.26
N ASN A 4 19.19 -19.56 0.44
CA ASN A 4 20.51 -19.00 0.21
C ASN A 4 20.79 -18.01 1.36
N ASN A 5 21.57 -18.43 2.37
CA ASN A 5 21.94 -17.61 3.54
C ASN A 5 23.15 -16.68 3.24
N SER A 6 23.31 -16.20 2.00
CA SER A 6 24.29 -15.17 1.67
C SER A 6 23.69 -13.77 1.92
N SER A 7 24.24 -13.06 2.91
CA SER A 7 23.81 -11.72 3.38
C SER A 7 24.14 -10.54 2.44
N GLU A 8 24.44 -10.82 1.17
CA GLU A 8 24.74 -9.77 0.17
C GLU A 8 23.47 -9.05 -0.28
N HIS A 9 22.32 -9.73 -0.25
CA HIS A 9 21.04 -9.19 -0.70
C HIS A 9 20.22 -8.72 0.49
N LYS A 10 19.95 -7.41 0.56
CA LYS A 10 19.15 -6.77 1.60
C LYS A 10 17.78 -6.41 1.03
N ILE A 11 16.74 -6.74 1.78
CA ILE A 11 15.38 -6.24 1.58
C ILE A 11 15.12 -5.21 2.67
N ARG A 12 14.67 -4.03 2.28
CA ARG A 12 14.15 -3.04 3.21
C ARG A 12 12.63 -3.11 3.21
N ILE A 13 12.07 -3.13 4.42
CA ILE A 13 10.63 -3.10 4.66
C ILE A 13 10.35 -1.76 5.31
N THR A 14 9.52 -0.95 4.66
CA THR A 14 9.15 0.39 5.14
C THR A 14 7.62 0.45 5.24
N PRO A 15 7.04 0.34 6.44
CA PRO A 15 5.63 0.65 6.64
C PRO A 15 5.42 2.15 6.45
N LEU A 16 4.51 2.53 5.56
CA LEU A 16 4.10 3.93 5.35
C LEU A 16 2.79 4.27 6.10
N GLY A 17 2.12 3.26 6.65
CA GLY A 17 0.90 3.34 7.44
C GLY A 17 0.51 1.97 7.99
N GLY A 18 -0.35 1.93 9.00
CA GLY A 18 -0.80 0.70 9.69
C GLY A 18 0.11 0.19 10.81
N LEU A 19 1.19 0.91 11.15
CA LEU A 19 2.06 0.58 12.29
C LEU A 19 1.84 1.57 13.44
N GLY A 20 1.41 1.06 14.59
CA GLY A 20 1.10 1.90 15.76
C GLY A 20 -0.28 2.56 15.71
N GLU A 21 -1.10 2.18 14.73
CA GLU A 21 -2.45 2.68 14.49
C GLU A 21 -3.37 1.55 13.96
N ILE A 22 -4.68 1.82 13.85
CA ILE A 22 -5.64 0.90 13.22
C ILE A 22 -6.03 1.46 11.85
N GLY A 23 -5.68 0.70 10.82
CA GLY A 23 -5.95 0.98 9.41
C GLY A 23 -4.90 1.84 8.73
N GLY A 24 -5.18 2.30 7.51
CA GLY A 24 -4.19 2.99 6.68
C GLY A 24 -3.05 2.07 6.23
N ASN A 25 -3.28 0.76 6.10
CA ASN A 25 -2.22 -0.19 5.81
C ASN A 25 -1.57 0.08 4.45
N ILE A 26 -0.26 0.31 4.48
CA ILE A 26 0.57 0.39 3.28
C ILE A 26 2.02 0.07 3.67
N SER A 27 2.64 -0.87 2.96
CA SER A 27 4.02 -1.28 3.22
C SER A 27 4.81 -1.44 1.93
N VAL A 28 6.02 -0.88 1.91
CA VAL A 28 6.96 -1.02 0.80
C VAL A 28 7.98 -2.09 1.12
N PHE A 29 8.12 -3.06 0.22
CA PHE A 29 9.20 -4.03 0.23
C PHE A 29 10.12 -3.72 -0.94
N GLU A 30 11.38 -3.44 -0.67
CA GLU A 30 12.30 -2.99 -1.73
C GLU A 30 13.71 -3.52 -1.60
N THR A 31 14.35 -3.64 -2.75
CA THR A 31 15.80 -3.79 -2.91
C THR A 31 16.38 -2.48 -3.44
N ASN A 32 17.65 -2.47 -3.85
CA ASN A 32 18.24 -1.29 -4.49
C ASN A 32 17.60 -0.98 -5.86
N LYS A 33 17.02 -1.98 -6.55
CA LYS A 33 16.54 -1.84 -7.94
C LYS A 33 15.03 -1.85 -8.07
N ASP A 34 14.37 -2.67 -7.26
CA ASP A 34 12.95 -2.97 -7.42
C ASP A 34 12.21 -2.81 -6.09
N ALA A 35 10.93 -2.47 -6.17
CA ALA A 35 10.03 -2.34 -5.05
C ALA A 35 8.64 -2.91 -5.38
N ILE A 36 7.95 -3.42 -4.37
CA ILE A 36 6.52 -3.71 -4.40
C ILE A 36 5.85 -3.01 -3.23
N ILE A 37 4.58 -2.67 -3.42
CA ILE A 37 3.71 -2.15 -2.36
C ILE A 37 2.75 -3.25 -1.95
N VAL A 38 2.52 -3.39 -0.64
CA VAL A 38 1.48 -4.25 -0.09
C VAL A 38 0.43 -3.36 0.56
N ASP A 39 -0.80 -3.48 0.06
CA ASP A 39 -1.98 -2.71 0.44
C ASP A 39 -1.89 -1.19 0.25
N ILE A 40 -3.05 -0.55 0.12
CA ILE A 40 -3.22 0.89 0.03
C ILE A 40 -4.53 1.25 0.75
N GLY A 41 -4.49 1.11 2.08
CA GLY A 41 -5.62 1.30 2.97
C GLY A 41 -5.90 2.73 3.36
N MET A 42 -7.12 2.98 3.85
CA MET A 42 -7.46 4.21 4.57
C MET A 42 -7.67 3.93 6.06
N SER A 43 -7.71 4.96 6.89
CA SER A 43 -8.17 4.88 8.28
C SER A 43 -9.33 5.83 8.50
N PHE A 44 -10.02 5.65 9.63
CA PHE A 44 -11.11 6.53 10.05
C PHE A 44 -10.61 7.56 11.08
N PRO A 45 -11.15 8.78 11.04
CA PRO A 45 -10.83 9.82 12.00
C PRO A 45 -11.31 9.47 13.41
N ASP A 46 -10.64 10.03 14.42
CA ASP A 46 -11.08 9.96 15.80
C ASP A 46 -12.07 11.08 16.16
N GLY A 47 -12.55 11.08 17.42
CA GLY A 47 -13.53 12.04 17.89
C GLY A 47 -13.06 13.50 17.92
N THR A 48 -11.79 13.79 17.66
CA THR A 48 -11.22 15.15 17.63
C THR A 48 -11.14 15.73 16.21
N MET A 49 -11.24 14.89 15.18
CA MET A 49 -11.06 15.27 13.77
C MET A 49 -12.42 15.57 13.12
N HIS A 50 -13.09 16.63 13.59
CA HIS A 50 -14.41 17.00 13.09
C HIS A 50 -14.42 17.39 11.61
N GLY A 51 -15.38 16.85 10.86
CA GLY A 51 -15.57 17.14 9.43
C GLY A 51 -14.61 16.37 8.50
N VAL A 52 -13.77 15.49 9.03
CA VAL A 52 -12.99 14.54 8.25
C VAL A 52 -13.81 13.26 8.09
N ASP A 53 -13.88 12.72 6.88
CA ASP A 53 -14.58 11.45 6.61
C ASP A 53 -13.61 10.25 6.65
N ILE A 54 -12.44 10.41 6.05
CA ILE A 54 -11.41 9.38 5.92
C ILE A 54 -10.01 10.01 5.98
N ILE A 55 -9.03 9.20 6.38
CA ILE A 55 -7.61 9.55 6.40
C ILE A 55 -6.88 8.61 5.45
N ILE A 56 -6.00 9.14 4.61
CA ILE A 56 -5.19 8.34 3.68
C ILE A 56 -3.69 8.51 3.99
N PRO A 57 -2.84 7.52 3.67
CA PRO A 57 -1.40 7.61 3.88
C PRO A 57 -0.74 8.70 3.03
N ASP A 58 0.39 9.23 3.50
CA ASP A 58 1.24 10.11 2.71
C ASP A 58 2.06 9.29 1.68
N PHE A 59 1.93 9.65 0.41
CA PHE A 59 2.64 9.00 -0.70
C PHE A 59 3.97 9.64 -1.06
N ASP A 60 4.50 10.59 -0.27
CA ASP A 60 5.78 11.26 -0.54
C ASP A 60 6.94 10.30 -0.77
N TYR A 61 7.01 9.23 0.01
CA TYR A 61 8.05 8.22 -0.18
C TYR A 61 7.88 7.46 -1.49
N VAL A 62 6.64 7.11 -1.84
CA VAL A 62 6.28 6.45 -3.11
C VAL A 62 6.69 7.33 -4.30
N ARG A 63 6.43 8.65 -4.25
CA ARG A 63 6.87 9.61 -5.29
C ARG A 63 8.37 9.55 -5.54
N LYS A 64 9.18 9.42 -4.48
CA LYS A 64 10.66 9.37 -4.55
C LYS A 64 11.19 8.08 -5.16
N ILE A 65 10.47 6.96 -5.02
CA ILE A 65 10.93 5.64 -5.49
C ILE A 65 10.12 5.08 -6.67
N LYS A 66 9.24 5.89 -7.28
CA LYS A 66 8.26 5.45 -8.29
C LYS A 66 8.86 4.58 -9.41
N ASP A 67 10.08 4.87 -9.85
CA ASP A 67 10.73 4.17 -10.97
C ASP A 67 11.18 2.75 -10.60
N LYS A 68 11.24 2.44 -9.31
CA LYS A 68 11.54 1.10 -8.78
C LYS A 68 10.29 0.23 -8.62
N ILE A 69 9.10 0.83 -8.56
CA ILE A 69 7.88 0.12 -8.20
C ILE A 69 7.41 -0.75 -9.37
N ARG A 70 7.21 -2.04 -9.10
CA ARG A 70 6.79 -3.04 -10.10
C ARG A 70 5.32 -3.39 -10.03
N GLY A 71 4.67 -3.12 -8.91
CA GLY A 71 3.25 -3.41 -8.73
C GLY A 71 2.84 -3.31 -7.28
N ILE A 72 1.53 -3.49 -7.09
CA ILE A 72 0.85 -3.47 -5.81
C ILE A 72 0.23 -4.84 -5.59
N VAL A 73 0.41 -5.39 -4.39
CA VAL A 73 -0.26 -6.60 -3.94
C VAL A 73 -1.32 -6.19 -2.92
N ILE A 74 -2.56 -6.57 -3.16
CA ILE A 74 -3.66 -6.35 -2.21
C ILE A 74 -3.98 -7.66 -1.51
N THR A 75 -3.97 -7.64 -0.18
CA THR A 75 -4.15 -8.82 0.64
C THR A 75 -5.61 -9.27 0.67
N HIS A 76 -6.55 -8.34 0.92
CA HIS A 76 -7.99 -8.59 0.95
C HIS A 76 -8.78 -7.29 0.78
N ALA A 77 -10.11 -7.38 0.85
CA ALA A 77 -11.01 -6.32 0.39
C ALA A 77 -11.51 -5.35 1.47
N HIS A 78 -10.97 -5.39 2.69
CA HIS A 78 -11.37 -4.42 3.72
C HIS A 78 -10.80 -3.03 3.41
N GLU A 79 -11.55 -2.00 3.79
CA GLU A 79 -11.24 -0.60 3.50
C GLU A 79 -9.91 -0.13 4.10
N ASP A 80 -9.49 -0.73 5.20
CA ASP A 80 -8.19 -0.47 5.79
C ASP A 80 -7.02 -1.08 5.00
N HIS A 81 -7.30 -1.78 3.89
CA HIS A 81 -6.32 -2.31 2.94
C HIS A 81 -6.53 -1.81 1.50
N ILE A 82 -7.75 -1.36 1.13
CA ILE A 82 -8.07 -0.91 -0.24
C ILE A 82 -8.62 0.52 -0.33
N GLY A 83 -8.96 1.15 0.79
CA GLY A 83 -9.76 2.37 0.81
C GLY A 83 -9.05 3.60 0.24
N ALA A 84 -7.71 3.61 0.23
CA ALA A 84 -6.93 4.68 -0.37
C ALA A 84 -6.53 4.40 -1.83
N VAL A 85 -6.87 3.24 -2.40
CA VAL A 85 -6.56 2.89 -3.81
C VAL A 85 -7.04 3.95 -4.81
N PRO A 86 -8.27 4.50 -4.74
CA PRO A 86 -8.72 5.52 -5.70
C PRO A 86 -7.90 6.82 -5.66
N TYR A 87 -7.40 7.19 -4.48
CA TYR A 87 -6.56 8.37 -4.30
C TYR A 87 -5.16 8.11 -4.82
N PHE A 88 -4.59 6.94 -4.49
CA PHE A 88 -3.30 6.51 -5.01
C PHE A 88 -3.30 6.42 -6.54
N PHE A 89 -4.38 5.89 -7.13
CA PHE A 89 -4.50 5.68 -8.58
C PHE A 89 -4.53 6.99 -9.39
N LYS A 90 -4.93 8.10 -8.79
CA LYS A 90 -4.85 9.44 -9.42
C LYS A 90 -3.42 9.86 -9.71
N GLU A 91 -2.46 9.38 -8.91
CA GLU A 91 -1.04 9.73 -9.05
C GLU A 91 -0.21 8.60 -9.67
N PHE A 92 -0.58 7.34 -9.42
CA PHE A 92 0.22 6.18 -9.81
C PHE A 92 -0.63 5.06 -10.41
N GLN A 93 -0.28 4.64 -11.63
CA GLN A 93 -1.01 3.60 -12.37
C GLN A 93 -0.18 2.31 -12.48
N PHE A 94 0.23 1.76 -11.32
CA PHE A 94 0.97 0.50 -11.27
C PHE A 94 0.03 -0.72 -11.42
N PRO A 95 0.53 -1.87 -11.91
CA PRO A 95 -0.24 -3.12 -11.92
C PRO A 95 -0.68 -3.52 -10.50
N ILE A 96 -1.97 -3.88 -10.36
CA ILE A 96 -2.56 -4.34 -9.10
C ILE A 96 -2.83 -5.85 -9.18
N TYR A 97 -2.31 -6.60 -8.20
CA TYR A 97 -2.52 -8.04 -8.05
C TYR A 97 -3.34 -8.29 -6.79
N ALA A 98 -4.50 -8.93 -6.94
CA ALA A 98 -5.40 -9.23 -5.83
C ALA A 98 -6.30 -10.42 -6.13
N THR A 99 -7.05 -10.89 -5.12
CA THR A 99 -8.10 -11.90 -5.32
C THR A 99 -9.30 -11.30 -6.06
N PRO A 100 -10.17 -12.13 -6.71
CA PRO A 100 -11.30 -11.63 -7.48
C PRO A 100 -12.26 -10.72 -6.70
N LEU A 101 -12.52 -11.01 -5.43
CA LEU A 101 -13.36 -10.17 -4.58
C LEU A 101 -12.73 -8.79 -4.35
N ALA A 102 -11.45 -8.74 -4.00
CA ALA A 102 -10.73 -7.49 -3.80
C ALA A 102 -10.68 -6.65 -5.08
N LEU A 103 -10.40 -7.27 -6.24
CA LEU A 103 -10.45 -6.59 -7.53
C LEU A 103 -11.85 -6.04 -7.85
N GLY A 104 -12.91 -6.81 -7.58
CA GLY A 104 -14.28 -6.35 -7.76
C GLY A 104 -14.62 -5.15 -6.88
N MET A 105 -14.23 -5.18 -5.61
CA MET A 105 -14.45 -4.06 -4.70
C MET A 105 -13.64 -2.81 -5.07
N ILE A 106 -12.39 -2.98 -5.49
CA ILE A 106 -11.56 -1.88 -5.99
C ILE A 106 -12.16 -1.27 -7.27
N SER A 107 -12.63 -2.10 -8.19
CA SER A 107 -13.19 -1.64 -9.47
C SER A 107 -14.44 -0.79 -9.27
N ASN A 108 -15.28 -1.11 -8.29
CA ASN A 108 -16.49 -0.34 -7.95
C ASN A 108 -16.20 1.03 -7.29
N LYS A 109 -14.93 1.38 -7.04
CA LYS A 109 -14.53 2.68 -6.49
C LYS A 109 -14.17 3.72 -7.55
N PHE A 110 -14.22 3.34 -8.84
CA PHE A 110 -13.98 4.20 -10.00
C PHE A 110 -15.28 4.36 -10.79
#